data_AF-A0A9E1EKS9-F1
#
_entry.id   AF-A0A9E1EKS9-F1
#
_cell.length_a   1.000
_cell.length_b   1.000
_cell.length_c   1.000
_cell.angle_alpha   90.00
_cell.angle_beta   90.00
_cell.angle_gamma   90.00
#
_symmetry.space_group_name_H-M   'P 1'
#
loop_
_entity.id
_entity.type
_entity.pdbx_description
1 polymer ?
#
loop_
_entity_poly.entity_id
_entity_poly.type
_entity_poly.pdbx_seq_one_letter_code
_entity_poly.pdbx_strand_id
1 'polypeptide(L)' 'MPHFNAIYGEHEIIISIRDLEVLEGSIPSKQLKMLLSWAALRQDELLENWELAERK' A
#
# COMPACT_ATOMS: atom_id res chain seq x y z
N MET A 1 6.55 6.32 -8.65
CA MET A 1 7.22 5.43 -7.67
C MET A 1 6.26 4.31 -7.28
N PRO A 2 6.73 3.11 -6.88
CA PRO A 2 5.85 2.02 -6.49
C PRO A 2 4.99 2.35 -5.27
N HIS A 3 3.67 2.40 -5.46
CA HIS A 3 2.69 2.66 -4.41
C HIS A 3 1.42 1.86 -4.65
N PHE A 4 0.59 1.72 -3.64
CA PHE A 4 -0.77 1.22 -3.79
C PHE A 4 -1.76 2.07 -3.02
N ASN A 5 -3.00 2.09 -3.51
CA ASN A 5 -4.11 2.75 -2.85
C ASN A 5 -4.92 1.71 -2.08
N ALA A 6 -5.38 2.08 -0.89
CA ALA A 6 -6.32 1.31 -0.10
C ALA A 6 -7.47 2.18 0.37
N ILE A 7 -8.67 1.61 0.39
CA ILE A 7 -9.91 2.29 0.78
C ILE A 7 -10.55 1.54 1.95
N TYR A 8 -10.96 2.27 2.98
CA TYR A 8 -11.69 1.74 4.12
C TYR A 8 -12.89 2.64 4.47
N GLY A 9 -14.08 2.22 4.05
CA GLY A 9 -15.27 3.06 4.14
C GLY A 9 -15.08 4.33 3.30
N GLU A 10 -15.21 5.49 3.95
CA GLU A 10 -14.97 6.81 3.35
C GLU A 10 -13.52 7.32 3.49
N HIS A 11 -12.61 6.49 3.98
CA HIS A 11 -11.19 6.82 4.10
C HIS A 11 -10.39 6.23 2.94
N GLU A 12 -9.43 7.00 2.42
CA GLU A 12 -8.45 6.57 1.41
C GLU A 12 -7.02 6.82 1.92
N ILE A 13 -6.11 5.94 1.51
CA ILE A 13 -4.68 6.05 1.83
C ILE A 13 -3.82 5.54 0.68
N ILE A 14 -2.69 6.19 0.48
CA ILE A 14 -1.65 5.82 -0.48
C ILE A 14 -0.40 5.41 0.29
N ILE A 15 0.11 4.20 0.03
CA ILE A 15 1.26 3.62 0.73
C ILE A 15 2.40 3.37 -0.24
N SER A 16 3.64 3.73 0.15
CA SER A 16 4.86 3.32 -0.56
C SER A 16 5.02 1.80 -0.45
N ILE A 17 5.17 1.11 -1.58
CA ILE A 17 5.46 -0.32 -1.54
C ILE A 17 6.88 -0.57 -1.02
N ARG A 18 7.84 0.33 -1.30
CA ARG A 18 9.25 0.14 -0.91
C ARG A 18 9.50 0.37 0.57
N ASP A 19 8.91 1.43 1.11
CA ASP A 19 9.21 1.89 2.47
C ASP A 19 8.12 1.48 3.47
N LEU A 20 6.96 1.03 2.96
CA LEU A 20 5.76 0.74 3.75
C LEU A 20 5.31 1.95 4.59
N GLU A 21 5.52 3.14 4.04
CA GLU A 21 5.16 4.42 4.64
C GLU A 21 3.93 5.03 3.98
N VAL A 22 3.20 5.83 4.77
CA VAL A 22 2.06 6.60 4.27
C VAL A 22 2.56 7.78 3.46
N LEU A 23 2.09 7.87 2.22
CA LEU A 23 2.42 8.96 1.30
C LEU A 23 1.34 10.03 1.33
N GLU A 24 0.06 9.61 1.35
CA GLU A 24 -1.09 10.49 1.37
C GLU A 24 -2.29 9.81 2.02
N GLY A 25 -3.21 10.60 2.56
CA GLY A 25 -4.44 10.12 3.16
C GLY A 25 -4.25 9.51 4.54
N SER A 26 -5.30 8.88 5.05
CA SER A 26 -5.29 8.25 6.36
C SER A 26 -6.46 7.30 6.50
N ILE A 27 -6.27 6.22 7.27
CA ILE A 27 -7.34 5.32 7.72
C ILE A 27 -7.21 5.13 9.24
N PRO A 28 -8.23 4.62 9.95
CA PRO A 28 -8.11 4.45 11.39
C PRO A 28 -6.95 3.51 11.76
N SER A 29 -6.29 3.80 12.89
CA SER A 29 -4.97 3.24 13.24
C SER A 29 -4.91 1.71 13.28
N LYS A 30 -6.02 1.05 13.66
CA LYS A 30 -6.10 -0.42 13.67
C LYS A 30 -6.03 -0.99 12.25
N GLN A 31 -6.72 -0.36 11.31
CA GLN A 31 -6.75 -0.74 9.90
C GLN A 31 -5.40 -0.44 9.24
N LEU A 32 -4.75 0.69 9.59
CA LEU A 32 -3.40 0.98 9.13
C LEU A 32 -2.41 -0.11 9.54
N LYS A 33 -2.41 -0.52 10.82
CA LYS A 33 -1.55 -1.61 11.30
C LYS A 33 -1.80 -2.92 10.54
N MET A 34 -3.07 -3.27 10.30
CA MET A 34 -3.43 -4.47 9.56
C MET A 34 -2.96 -4.40 8.10
N LEU A 35 -3.13 -3.25 7.45
CA LEU A 35 -2.71 -2.99 6.08
C LEU A 35 -1.19 -3.09 5.94
N LEU A 36 -0.44 -2.44 6.83
CA LEU A 36 1.03 -2.47 6.80
C LEU A 36 1.58 -3.88 7.08
N SER A 37 0.98 -4.64 8.01
CA SER A 37 1.36 -6.05 8.22
C SER A 37 1.09 -6.92 7.00
N TRP A 38 -0.04 -6.72 6.32
CA TRP A 38 -0.35 -7.42 5.07
C TRP A 38 0.63 -7.05 3.95
N ALA A 39 0.94 -5.75 3.81
CA ALA A 39 1.88 -5.26 2.80
C ALA A 39 3.29 -5.77 3.06
N ALA A 40 3.75 -5.81 4.32
CA ALA A 40 5.05 -6.36 4.69
C ALA A 40 5.17 -7.85 4.34
N LEU A 41 4.12 -8.65 4.55
CA LEU A 41 4.12 -10.07 4.20
C LEU A 41 4.15 -10.31 2.68
N ARG A 42 3.75 -9.32 1.88
CA ARG A 42 3.57 -9.43 0.41
C ARG A 42 4.38 -8.40 -0.37
N GLN A 43 5.42 -7.83 0.23
CA GLN A 43 6.10 -6.68 -0.33
C GLN A 43 6.71 -7.01 -1.71
N ASP A 44 7.32 -8.19 -1.84
CA ASP A 44 7.90 -8.66 -3.10
C ASP A 44 6.83 -8.87 -4.19
N GLU A 45 5.70 -9.50 -3.85
CA GLU A 45 4.57 -9.69 -4.77
C GLU A 45 3.98 -8.34 -5.24
N LEU A 46 3.91 -7.35 -4.34
CA LEU A 46 3.44 -6.00 -4.67
C LEU A 46 4.40 -5.26 -5.60
N LEU A 47 5.71 -5.40 -5.39
CA LEU A 47 6.74 -4.83 -6.27
C LEU A 47 6.70 -5.47 -7.65
N GLU A 48 6.60 -6.80 -7.74
CA GLU A 48 6.49 -7.52 -9.01
C GLU A 48 5.24 -7.07 -9.78
N ASN A 49 4.09 -6.99 -9.10
CA ASN A 49 2.85 -6.50 -9.71
C ASN A 49 2.97 -5.06 -10.21
N TRP A 50 3.65 -4.19 -9.47
CA TRP A 50 3.92 -2.82 -9.91
C TRP A 50 4.78 -2.79 -11.18
N GLU A 51 5.88 -3.55 -11.20
CA GLU A 51 6.76 -3.62 -12.38
C GLU A 51 6.02 -4.17 -13.61
N LEU A 52 5.14 -5.15 -13.42
CA LEU A 52 4.29 -5.67 -14.49
C LEU A 52 3.29 -4.64 -14.99
N ALA A 53 2.71 -3.84 -14.09
CA ALA A 53 1.76 -2.78 -14.45
C ALA A 53 2.43 -1.62 -15.20
N GLU A 54 3.67 -1.27 -14.86
CA GLU A 54 4.44 -0.20 -15.52
C GLU A 54 4.86 -0.55 -16.95
N ARG A 55 4.97 -1.86 -17.25
CA ARG A 55 5.36 -2.35 -18.59
C ARG A 55 4.19 -2.43 -19.58
N LYS A 56 2.97 -2.09 -19.16
CA LYS A 56 1.75 -2.11 -19.99
C LYS A 56 1.40 -0.73 -20.52
#